data_AF-A0A971P9R7-F1
#
_entry.id   AF-A0A971P9R7-F1
#
_cell.length_a   1.000
_cell.length_b   1.000
_cell.length_c   1.000
_cell.angle_alpha   90.00
_cell.angle_beta   90.00
_cell.angle_gamma   90.00
#
_symmetry.space_group_name_H-M   'P 1'
#
loop_
_entity.id
_entity.type
_entity.pdbx_description
1 polymer ?
#
loop_
_entity_poly.entity_id
_entity_poly.type
_entity_poly.pdbx_seq_one_letter_code
_entity_poly.pdbx_strand_id
1 'polypeptide(L)'
;MMIHCEIIRDLLPVYAAGDCSEITKTKVDEHIANCESCAKSLAAMSGPLVLTESSDEPEETEEIEREITLAKGMKKIRRRWIISILCVLLILSIAVLIKIAYNDSKGESLSFSNAEDVRLVNDFAKSLSEGDFAAAFEYFETDWIYESLIQDSFGSSISRWDYIKVIIDGVEYYTLAGNEKIQAIPDDLAPADFWAQIIVMNSTGTERFTPIPEEVFDEAVRLAQPLLTDDILVVDIMSEIPDSSLTYIRFAAEDGNRYYRPTVGGRLNNQPDWMNQSELIPQTMFDILIFENTRLHREARERTEKVRAIGALNYHNQLRNEYVEKLQALSDQGIRITSYSVGSPYRFDESFPELDGSSSSAFQDPWFVTISFGTSASDTEVISMTVQVIGNKVNVIDFYTSGDSEELVYMLTPFHYLSDTGTDYFFCPIGMLNNPYPVIQSVIQYDESISEEP
;
A
#
# COMPACT_ATOMS: atom_id res chain seq x y z
N MET A 1 79.35 -23.58 18.76
CA MET A 1 78.90 -22.22 18.35
C MET A 1 78.60 -21.47 19.63
N MET A 2 79.45 -20.52 20.04
CA MET A 2 79.22 -19.77 21.28
C MET A 2 78.05 -18.81 21.08
N ILE A 3 77.00 -18.99 21.88
CA ILE A 3 75.85 -18.08 21.92
C ILE A 3 76.30 -16.73 22.50
N HIS A 4 75.77 -15.64 21.94
CA HIS A 4 76.08 -14.28 22.38
C HIS A 4 75.57 -14.00 23.81
N CYS A 5 76.31 -13.21 24.60
CA CYS A 5 75.98 -12.95 26.00
C CYS A 5 74.60 -12.31 26.20
N GLU A 6 74.14 -11.49 25.25
CA GLU A 6 72.82 -10.84 25.31
C GLU A 6 71.70 -11.88 25.25
N ILE A 7 71.81 -12.86 24.34
CA ILE A 7 70.84 -13.95 24.22
C ILE A 7 70.84 -14.79 25.49
N ILE A 8 72.01 -15.03 26.10
CA ILE A 8 72.09 -15.75 27.36
C ILE A 8 71.40 -14.98 28.49
N ARG A 9 71.61 -13.67 28.59
CA ARG A 9 70.97 -12.81 29.60
C ARG A 9 69.44 -12.79 29.47
N ASP A 10 68.92 -12.77 28.25
CA ASP A 10 67.47 -12.85 28.00
C ASP A 10 66.88 -14.20 28.43
N LEU A 11 67.68 -15.27 28.38
CA LEU A 11 67.27 -16.63 28.78
C LEU A 11 67.45 -16.91 30.28
N LEU A 12 68.25 -16.13 31.02
CA LEU A 12 68.53 -16.36 32.45
C LEU A 12 67.27 -16.42 33.33
N PRO A 13 66.24 -15.56 33.17
CA PRO A 13 65.05 -15.61 34.03
C PRO A 13 64.27 -16.93 33.89
N VAL A 14 64.12 -17.42 32.66
CA VAL A 14 63.39 -18.67 32.36
C VAL A 14 64.25 -19.89 32.71
N TYR A 15 65.57 -19.77 32.59
CA TYR A 15 66.52 -20.78 33.03
C TYR A 15 66.52 -20.92 34.58
N ALA A 16 66.51 -19.80 35.32
CA ALA A 16 66.43 -19.80 36.78
C ALA A 16 65.09 -20.36 37.31
N ALA A 17 64.00 -20.20 36.55
CA ALA A 17 62.69 -20.78 36.84
C ALA A 17 62.56 -22.28 36.52
N GLY A 18 63.52 -22.86 35.79
CA GLY A 18 63.53 -24.29 35.44
C GLY A 18 62.68 -24.67 34.21
N ASP A 19 62.10 -23.69 33.51
CA ASP A 19 61.16 -23.89 32.40
C ASP A 19 61.84 -23.96 31.01
N CYS A 20 63.14 -24.26 30.97
CA CYS A 20 63.90 -24.42 29.73
C CYS A 20 63.91 -25.86 29.22
N SER A 21 63.91 -26.04 27.89
CA SER A 21 64.18 -27.34 27.27
C SER A 21 65.62 -27.80 27.54
N GLU A 22 65.86 -29.12 27.63
CA GLU A 22 67.18 -29.70 27.92
C GLU A 22 68.29 -29.16 27.01
N ILE A 23 68.01 -29.00 25.70
CA ILE A 23 68.96 -28.45 24.72
C ILE A 23 69.35 -27.00 25.05
N THR A 24 68.39 -26.20 25.53
CA THR A 24 68.63 -24.79 25.90
C THR A 24 69.42 -24.71 27.20
N LYS A 25 69.09 -25.58 28.15
CA LYS A 25 69.75 -25.70 29.45
C LYS A 25 71.25 -25.99 29.30
N THR A 26 71.61 -27.02 28.53
CA THR A 26 73.01 -27.38 28.28
C THR A 26 73.82 -26.23 27.66
N LYS A 27 73.22 -25.46 26.75
CA LYS A 27 73.91 -24.33 26.11
C LYS A 27 74.09 -23.12 27.03
N VAL A 28 73.17 -22.91 27.98
CA VAL A 28 73.31 -21.88 29.02
C VAL A 28 74.38 -22.32 30.04
N ASP A 29 74.41 -23.60 30.42
CA ASP A 29 75.42 -24.18 31.33
C ASP A 29 76.85 -24.02 30.77
N GLU A 30 77.04 -24.40 29.49
CA GLU A 30 78.34 -24.26 28.80
C GLU A 30 78.84 -22.81 28.72
N HIS A 31 77.91 -21.85 28.59
CA HIS A 31 78.26 -20.42 28.50
C HIS A 31 78.58 -19.83 29.88
N ILE A 32 77.78 -20.12 30.91
CA ILE A 32 77.97 -19.60 32.27
C ILE A 32 79.28 -20.13 32.89
N ALA A 33 79.66 -21.37 32.59
CA ALA A 33 80.95 -21.94 33.00
C ALA A 33 82.16 -21.15 32.46
N ASN A 34 82.01 -20.45 31.34
CA ASN A 34 83.09 -19.75 30.65
C ASN A 34 82.92 -18.21 30.60
N CYS A 35 81.84 -17.66 31.19
CA CYS A 35 81.54 -16.22 31.18
C CYS A 35 81.14 -15.72 32.58
N GLU A 36 82.10 -15.07 33.26
CA GLU A 36 81.91 -14.56 34.62
C GLU A 36 80.80 -13.50 34.73
N SER A 37 80.56 -12.72 33.66
CA SER A 37 79.51 -11.69 33.65
C SER A 37 78.09 -12.29 33.66
N CYS A 38 77.89 -13.38 32.92
CA CYS A 38 76.61 -14.09 32.87
C CYS A 38 76.41 -14.94 34.15
N ALA A 39 77.49 -15.50 34.71
CA ALA A 39 77.46 -16.18 36.01
C ALA A 39 77.03 -15.26 37.16
N LYS A 40 77.58 -14.03 37.22
CA LYS A 40 77.17 -13.02 38.21
C LYS A 40 75.72 -12.59 38.02
N SER A 41 75.27 -12.48 36.76
CA SER A 41 73.88 -12.12 36.45
C SER A 41 72.89 -13.20 36.90
N LEU A 42 73.23 -14.48 36.73
CA LEU A 42 72.43 -15.59 37.26
C LEU A 42 72.43 -15.61 38.80
N ALA A 43 73.60 -15.41 39.43
CA ALA A 43 73.70 -15.38 40.89
C ALA A 43 72.89 -14.24 41.53
N ALA A 44 72.79 -13.09 40.86
CA ALA A 44 71.94 -11.97 41.30
C ALA A 44 70.44 -12.30 41.24
N MET A 45 70.02 -13.23 40.37
CA MET A 45 68.62 -13.66 40.26
C MET A 45 68.28 -14.81 41.23
N SER A 46 69.28 -15.57 41.69
CA SER A 46 69.13 -16.73 42.57
C SER A 46 69.50 -16.46 44.04
N GLY A 47 69.68 -15.19 44.43
CA GLY A 47 70.10 -14.82 45.77
C GLY A 47 68.98 -14.94 46.82
N PRO A 48 69.22 -15.55 47.99
CA PRO A 48 68.30 -15.45 49.13
C PRO A 48 68.24 -14.00 49.61
N LEU A 49 67.04 -13.50 49.88
CA LEU A 49 66.81 -12.22 50.57
C LEU A 49 67.46 -12.27 51.95
N VAL A 50 68.69 -11.78 52.06
CA VAL A 50 69.36 -11.54 53.33
C VAL A 50 68.96 -10.15 53.79
N LEU A 51 68.02 -10.13 54.72
CA LEU A 51 67.69 -9.00 55.58
C LEU A 51 68.93 -8.63 56.39
N THR A 52 69.45 -7.42 56.20
CA THR A 52 70.28 -6.76 57.20
C THR A 52 69.45 -5.64 57.83
N GLU A 53 68.96 -5.90 59.03
CA GLU A 53 68.42 -4.89 59.94
C GLU A 53 69.54 -3.91 60.32
N SER A 54 69.31 -2.62 60.10
CA SER A 54 69.81 -1.57 61.00
C SER A 54 68.96 -0.32 60.85
N SER A 55 68.11 -0.12 61.88
CA SER A 55 67.63 1.14 62.45
C SER A 55 66.96 2.19 61.53
N ASP A 56 65.70 2.45 61.88
CA ASP A 56 64.96 3.72 61.75
C ASP A 56 64.38 4.09 60.36
N GLU A 57 63.14 3.66 60.09
CA GLU A 57 61.96 4.47 59.67
C GLU A 57 60.83 3.59 59.04
N PRO A 58 59.57 3.62 59.53
CA PRO A 58 58.51 2.75 59.05
C PRO A 58 57.42 3.50 58.22
N GLU A 59 57.73 4.07 57.06
CA GLU A 59 56.69 4.78 56.27
C GLU A 59 56.62 4.50 54.75
N GLU A 60 57.68 4.10 54.04
CA GLU A 60 57.65 4.07 52.55
C GLU A 60 57.23 2.74 51.88
N THR A 61 57.23 1.60 52.58
CA THR A 61 56.89 0.29 51.95
C THR A 61 55.39 0.03 51.84
N GLU A 62 54.55 0.69 52.64
CA GLU A 62 53.09 0.57 52.51
C GLU A 62 52.53 1.38 51.34
N GLU A 63 53.17 2.47 50.93
CA GLU A 63 52.66 3.36 49.87
C GLU A 63 52.75 2.72 48.47
N ILE A 64 53.85 2.04 48.15
CA ILE A 64 54.06 1.41 46.82
C ILE A 64 53.17 0.17 46.64
N GLU A 65 52.98 -0.65 47.69
CA GLU A 65 52.04 -1.78 47.64
C GLU A 65 50.58 -1.32 47.56
N ARG A 66 50.23 -0.21 48.23
CA ARG A 66 48.90 0.43 48.11
C ARG A 66 48.67 0.96 46.70
N GLU A 67 49.64 1.62 46.06
CA GLU A 67 49.48 2.12 44.68
C GLU A 67 49.29 1.00 43.65
N ILE A 68 50.04 -0.10 43.75
CA ILE A 68 49.92 -1.26 42.83
C ILE A 68 48.61 -2.02 43.07
N THR A 69 48.16 -2.17 44.32
CA THR A 69 46.88 -2.81 44.65
C THR A 69 45.67 -1.94 44.27
N LEU A 70 45.77 -0.61 44.43
CA LEU A 70 44.76 0.35 43.96
C LEU A 70 44.70 0.40 42.43
N ALA A 71 45.83 0.38 41.71
CA ALA A 71 45.86 0.30 40.25
C ALA A 71 45.28 -1.02 39.70
N LYS A 72 45.57 -2.16 40.36
CA LYS A 72 44.96 -3.47 40.05
C LYS A 72 43.46 -3.50 40.41
N GLY A 73 43.07 -2.87 41.52
CA GLY A 73 41.67 -2.70 41.95
C GLY A 73 40.87 -1.83 40.99
N MET A 74 41.42 -0.69 40.57
CA MET A 74 40.84 0.20 39.56
C MET A 74 40.71 -0.46 38.19
N LYS A 75 41.67 -1.29 37.75
CA LYS A 75 41.51 -2.10 36.52
C LYS A 75 40.40 -3.14 36.64
N LYS A 76 40.24 -3.76 37.81
CA LYS A 76 39.17 -4.75 38.09
C LYS A 76 37.79 -4.10 38.17
N ILE A 77 37.71 -2.91 38.77
CA ILE A 77 36.52 -2.06 38.81
C ILE A 77 36.20 -1.59 37.38
N ARG A 78 37.15 -0.97 36.66
CA ARG A 78 36.97 -0.53 35.27
C ARG A 78 36.50 -1.66 34.35
N ARG A 79 37.04 -2.88 34.50
CA ARG A 79 36.58 -4.07 33.75
C ARG A 79 35.14 -4.46 34.09
N ARG A 80 34.73 -4.40 35.37
CA ARG A 80 33.34 -4.64 35.79
C ARG A 80 32.38 -3.56 35.25
N TRP A 81 32.81 -2.29 35.26
CA TRP A 81 32.04 -1.19 34.68
C TRP A 81 31.88 -1.34 33.16
N ILE A 82 32.93 -1.70 32.43
CA ILE A 82 32.87 -1.98 30.98
C ILE A 82 31.91 -3.14 30.69
N ILE A 83 32.00 -4.24 31.45
CA ILE A 83 31.08 -5.38 31.31
C ILE A 83 29.64 -4.94 31.61
N SER A 84 29.42 -4.16 32.66
CA SER A 84 28.10 -3.64 33.00
C SER A 84 27.52 -2.75 31.90
N ILE A 85 28.33 -1.85 31.33
CA ILE A 85 27.92 -1.01 30.20
C ILE A 85 27.59 -1.88 28.98
N LEU A 86 28.42 -2.87 28.68
CA LEU A 86 28.19 -3.81 27.58
C LEU A 86 26.89 -4.62 27.79
N CYS A 87 26.63 -5.09 29.02
CA CYS A 87 25.39 -5.78 29.36
C CYS A 87 24.18 -4.86 29.20
N VAL A 88 24.27 -3.60 29.62
CA VAL A 88 23.18 -2.62 29.44
C VAL A 88 22.93 -2.36 27.96
N LEU A 89 23.97 -2.14 27.15
CA LEU A 89 23.85 -1.97 25.71
C LEU A 89 23.22 -3.20 25.03
N LEU A 90 23.62 -4.40 25.44
CA LEU A 90 23.06 -5.66 24.94
C LEU A 90 21.57 -5.79 25.31
N ILE A 91 21.20 -5.53 26.57
CA ILE A 91 19.82 -5.59 27.03
C ILE A 91 18.95 -4.58 26.28
N LEU A 92 19.44 -3.34 26.09
CA LEU A 92 18.74 -2.31 25.32
C LEU A 92 18.54 -2.76 23.86
N SER A 93 19.57 -3.32 23.21
CA SER A 93 19.42 -3.84 21.84
C SER A 93 18.39 -4.97 21.75
N ILE A 94 18.39 -5.91 22.70
CA ILE A 94 17.43 -7.02 22.74
C ILE A 94 16.01 -6.49 22.95
N ALA A 95 15.83 -5.51 23.84
CA ALA A 95 14.52 -4.89 24.08
C ALA A 95 13.98 -4.19 22.83
N VAL A 96 14.83 -3.50 22.06
CA VAL A 96 14.44 -2.90 20.76
C VAL A 96 14.05 -3.98 19.76
N LEU A 97 14.82 -5.06 19.63
CA LEU A 97 14.49 -6.17 18.73
C LEU A 97 13.15 -6.84 19.09
N ILE A 98 12.89 -7.05 20.39
CA ILE A 98 11.62 -7.60 20.87
C ILE A 98 10.46 -6.65 20.52
N LYS A 99 10.65 -5.33 20.66
CA LYS A 99 9.62 -4.34 20.29
C LYS A 99 9.33 -4.35 18.79
N ILE A 100 10.36 -4.37 17.94
CA ILE A 100 10.21 -4.42 16.48
C ILE A 100 9.51 -5.73 16.06
N ALA A 101 9.84 -6.86 16.69
CA ALA A 101 9.17 -8.14 16.44
C ALA A 101 7.71 -8.15 16.93
N TYR A 102 7.42 -7.50 18.05
CA TYR A 102 6.06 -7.35 18.56
C TYR A 102 5.20 -6.49 17.61
N ASN A 103 5.74 -5.36 17.13
CA ASN A 103 5.08 -4.50 16.14
C ASN A 103 4.74 -5.27 14.86
N ASP A 104 5.65 -6.12 14.39
CA ASP A 104 5.44 -6.99 13.23
C ASP A 104 4.23 -7.92 13.41
N SER A 105 4.09 -8.52 14.61
CA SER A 105 2.94 -9.37 14.94
C SER A 105 1.62 -8.61 15.09
N LYS A 106 1.68 -7.30 15.38
CA LYS A 106 0.50 -6.45 15.59
C LYS A 106 0.02 -5.77 14.32
N GLY A 107 0.83 -5.74 13.26
CA GLY A 107 0.47 -5.02 12.04
C GLY A 107 0.50 -3.50 12.20
N GLU A 108 1.21 -2.98 13.22
CA GLU A 108 1.27 -1.56 13.53
C GLU A 108 2.72 -1.13 13.82
N SER A 109 3.07 0.09 13.42
CA SER A 109 4.38 0.72 13.65
C SER A 109 5.56 0.06 12.94
N LEU A 110 6.74 0.69 13.03
CA LEU A 110 7.97 0.21 12.42
C LEU A 110 8.30 -1.23 12.87
N SER A 111 8.52 -2.11 11.90
CA SER A 111 8.79 -3.53 12.06
C SER A 111 9.97 -3.98 11.18
N PHE A 112 10.33 -5.25 11.20
CA PHE A 112 11.36 -5.78 10.30
C PHE A 112 10.87 -5.86 8.85
N SER A 113 9.57 -6.09 8.64
CA SER A 113 9.00 -6.29 7.31
C SER A 113 8.74 -4.98 6.56
N ASN A 114 8.61 -3.84 7.25
CA ASN A 114 8.27 -2.53 6.65
C ASN A 114 9.36 -1.46 6.76
N ALA A 115 10.52 -1.77 7.36
CA ALA A 115 11.55 -0.75 7.60
C ALA A 115 12.12 -0.14 6.30
N GLU A 116 12.27 -0.95 5.26
CA GLU A 116 12.72 -0.47 3.95
C GLU A 116 11.64 0.37 3.27
N ASP A 117 10.38 -0.04 3.36
CA ASP A 117 9.23 0.68 2.82
C ASP A 117 9.12 2.08 3.45
N VAL A 118 9.20 2.18 4.77
CA VAL A 118 9.16 3.48 5.48
C VAL A 118 10.32 4.38 5.06
N ARG A 119 11.52 3.82 4.83
CA ARG A 119 12.66 4.58 4.31
C ARG A 119 12.38 5.10 2.90
N LEU A 120 11.87 4.26 2.01
CA LEU A 120 11.53 4.64 0.63
C LEU A 120 10.46 5.74 0.60
N VAL A 121 9.40 5.59 1.40
CA VAL A 121 8.35 6.61 1.56
C VAL A 121 8.92 7.93 2.08
N ASN A 122 9.83 7.87 3.05
CA ASN A 122 10.50 9.08 3.55
C ASN A 122 11.36 9.75 2.47
N ASP A 123 12.12 9.00 1.69
CA ASP A 123 12.98 9.56 0.63
C ASP A 123 12.13 10.16 -0.51
N PHE A 124 11.01 9.51 -0.84
CA PHE A 124 10.00 10.04 -1.76
C PHE A 124 9.39 11.36 -1.25
N ALA A 125 8.87 11.38 -0.02
CA ALA A 125 8.29 12.57 0.60
C ALA A 125 9.29 13.72 0.70
N LYS A 126 10.54 13.38 1.02
CA LYS A 126 11.65 14.33 1.05
C LYS A 126 11.89 14.96 -0.32
N SER A 127 11.96 14.15 -1.38
CA SER A 127 12.18 14.63 -2.75
C SER A 127 11.10 15.63 -3.18
N LEU A 128 9.83 15.34 -2.85
CA LEU A 128 8.72 16.28 -3.06
C LEU A 128 8.90 17.60 -2.29
N SER A 129 9.27 17.52 -1.00
CA SER A 129 9.46 18.70 -0.16
C SER A 129 10.65 19.58 -0.58
N GLU A 130 11.70 18.98 -1.15
CA GLU A 130 12.89 19.68 -1.64
C GLU A 130 12.68 20.24 -3.06
N GLY A 131 11.55 19.92 -3.71
CA GLY A 131 11.26 20.31 -5.09
C GLY A 131 12.00 19.49 -6.15
N ASP A 132 12.60 18.35 -5.77
CA ASP A 132 13.20 17.41 -6.72
C ASP A 132 12.13 16.45 -7.26
N PHE A 133 11.21 17.01 -8.06
CA PHE A 133 10.08 16.26 -8.64
C PHE A 133 10.56 15.16 -9.59
N ALA A 134 11.72 15.35 -10.21
CA ALA A 134 12.37 14.37 -11.05
C ALA A 134 12.77 13.12 -10.25
N ALA A 135 13.40 13.29 -9.08
CA ALA A 135 13.72 12.17 -8.21
C ALA A 135 12.47 11.54 -7.58
N ALA A 136 11.50 12.35 -7.18
CA ALA A 136 10.22 11.86 -6.66
C ALA A 136 9.51 10.95 -7.69
N PHE A 137 9.55 11.30 -8.97
CA PHE A 137 8.91 10.53 -10.03
C PHE A 137 9.45 9.08 -10.15
N GLU A 138 10.75 8.87 -9.91
CA GLU A 138 11.39 7.55 -10.05
C GLU A 138 10.85 6.51 -9.05
N TYR A 139 10.19 6.95 -7.98
CA TYR A 139 9.52 6.06 -7.03
C TYR A 139 8.21 5.51 -7.58
N PHE A 140 7.62 6.06 -8.63
CA PHE A 140 6.39 5.51 -9.19
C PHE A 140 6.65 4.31 -10.12
N GLU A 141 5.69 3.39 -10.15
CA GLU A 141 5.69 2.24 -11.05
C GLU A 141 5.05 2.62 -12.39
N THR A 142 5.86 2.76 -13.43
CA THR A 142 5.38 3.12 -14.78
C THR A 142 5.32 1.92 -15.73
N ASP A 143 6.10 0.87 -15.47
CA ASP A 143 6.21 -0.26 -16.39
C ASP A 143 4.93 -1.09 -16.33
N TRP A 144 4.42 -1.37 -15.12
CA TRP A 144 3.13 -2.04 -14.97
C TRP A 144 1.99 -1.23 -15.60
N ILE A 145 1.99 0.11 -15.47
CA ILE A 145 0.97 0.96 -16.08
C ILE A 145 1.06 0.90 -17.59
N TYR A 146 2.26 1.03 -18.15
CA TYR A 146 2.46 0.88 -19.58
C TYR A 146 1.98 -0.50 -20.07
N GLU A 147 2.38 -1.58 -19.40
CA GLU A 147 1.94 -2.94 -19.72
C GLU A 147 0.42 -3.08 -19.64
N SER A 148 -0.22 -2.53 -18.60
CA SER A 148 -1.69 -2.54 -18.46
C SER A 148 -2.39 -1.85 -19.63
N LEU A 149 -1.88 -0.69 -20.07
CA LEU A 149 -2.42 0.09 -21.19
C LEU A 149 -2.26 -0.63 -22.54
N ILE A 150 -1.23 -1.49 -22.68
CA ILE A 150 -0.97 -2.22 -23.93
C ILE A 150 -1.53 -3.65 -23.97
N GLN A 151 -1.76 -4.26 -22.80
CA GLN A 151 -2.30 -5.60 -22.64
C GLN A 151 -3.84 -5.59 -22.54
N ASP A 152 -4.43 -4.60 -21.86
CA ASP A 152 -5.85 -4.63 -21.49
C ASP A 152 -6.58 -3.33 -21.83
N SER A 153 -7.44 -3.38 -22.84
CA SER A 153 -8.51 -2.38 -23.02
C SER A 153 -9.75 -2.96 -23.68
N PHE A 154 -9.96 -4.27 -23.50
CA PHE A 154 -11.23 -4.89 -23.82
C PHE A 154 -11.73 -5.53 -22.53
N GLY A 155 -12.29 -4.72 -21.61
CA GLY A 155 -13.28 -5.26 -20.67
C GLY A 155 -14.26 -6.12 -21.46
N SER A 156 -14.79 -7.20 -20.86
CA SER A 156 -15.59 -8.23 -21.56
C SER A 156 -16.45 -7.61 -22.67
N SER A 157 -16.04 -7.81 -23.93
CA SER A 157 -16.74 -7.19 -25.06
C SER A 157 -18.16 -7.71 -25.08
N ILE A 158 -19.13 -6.79 -25.04
CA ILE A 158 -20.54 -7.16 -25.09
C ILE A 158 -20.81 -7.57 -26.53
N SER A 159 -20.84 -8.87 -26.76
CA SER A 159 -21.13 -9.42 -28.08
C SER A 159 -22.63 -9.59 -28.22
N ARG A 160 -23.17 -9.12 -29.35
CA ARG A 160 -24.57 -9.38 -29.72
C ARG A 160 -24.91 -10.88 -29.74
N TRP A 161 -23.91 -11.73 -29.98
CA TRP A 161 -24.07 -13.18 -30.03
C TRP A 161 -24.24 -13.83 -28.66
N ASP A 162 -23.92 -13.10 -27.59
CA ASP A 162 -24.11 -13.57 -26.21
C ASP A 162 -25.54 -13.34 -25.74
N TYR A 163 -26.40 -12.72 -26.56
CA TYR A 163 -27.78 -12.41 -26.23
C TYR A 163 -28.76 -13.15 -27.15
N ILE A 164 -29.88 -13.55 -26.58
CA ILE A 164 -31.02 -14.10 -27.29
C ILE A 164 -32.17 -13.09 -27.26
N LYS A 165 -32.99 -13.14 -28.32
CA LYS A 165 -34.17 -12.29 -28.45
C LYS A 165 -35.38 -12.93 -27.76
N VAL A 166 -36.10 -12.12 -26.98
CA VAL A 166 -37.39 -12.44 -26.35
C VAL A 166 -38.41 -11.41 -26.84
N ILE A 167 -39.63 -11.83 -27.15
CA ILE A 167 -40.70 -10.92 -27.61
C ILE A 167 -41.76 -10.87 -26.53
N ILE A 168 -42.01 -9.68 -25.98
CA ILE A 168 -43.02 -9.44 -24.93
C ILE A 168 -43.95 -8.37 -25.46
N ASP A 169 -45.24 -8.69 -25.60
CA ASP A 169 -46.26 -7.78 -26.15
C ASP A 169 -45.90 -7.16 -27.52
N GLY A 170 -45.23 -7.91 -28.38
CA GLY A 170 -44.78 -7.43 -29.68
C GLY A 170 -43.56 -6.50 -29.63
N VAL A 171 -43.02 -6.21 -28.44
CA VAL A 171 -41.77 -5.48 -28.24
C VAL A 171 -40.61 -6.47 -28.13
N GLU A 172 -39.51 -6.19 -28.84
CA GLU A 172 -38.31 -7.02 -28.80
C GLU A 172 -37.42 -6.65 -27.59
N TYR A 173 -37.05 -7.65 -26.81
CA TYR A 173 -36.10 -7.57 -25.71
C TYR A 173 -34.93 -8.53 -25.94
N TYR A 174 -33.80 -8.24 -25.31
CA TYR A 174 -32.60 -9.06 -25.35
C TYR A 174 -32.21 -9.46 -23.92
N THR A 175 -31.89 -10.75 -23.75
CA THR A 175 -31.36 -11.31 -22.50
C THR A 175 -30.13 -12.17 -22.80
N LEU A 176 -29.25 -12.36 -21.82
CA LEU A 176 -28.07 -13.22 -22.01
C LEU A 176 -28.48 -14.65 -22.35
N ALA A 177 -27.75 -15.25 -23.28
CA ALA A 177 -27.86 -16.65 -23.61
C ALA A 177 -27.54 -17.50 -22.37
N GLY A 178 -28.45 -18.41 -22.02
CA GLY A 178 -28.35 -19.22 -20.80
C GLY A 178 -28.94 -18.59 -19.54
N ASN A 179 -29.62 -17.44 -19.64
CA ASN A 179 -30.42 -16.92 -18.54
C ASN A 179 -31.65 -17.81 -18.25
N GLU A 180 -31.47 -18.82 -17.42
CA GLU A 180 -32.51 -19.81 -17.09
C GLU A 180 -33.73 -19.17 -16.42
N LYS A 181 -33.56 -18.07 -15.67
CA LYS A 181 -34.66 -17.40 -14.97
C LYS A 181 -35.65 -16.79 -15.95
N ILE A 182 -35.16 -16.05 -16.94
CA ILE A 182 -35.99 -15.46 -18.00
C ILE A 182 -36.58 -16.57 -18.89
N GLN A 183 -35.77 -17.55 -19.26
CA GLN A 183 -36.21 -18.66 -20.13
C GLN A 183 -37.22 -19.60 -19.45
N ALA A 184 -37.33 -19.59 -18.12
CA ALA A 184 -38.33 -20.35 -17.38
C ALA A 184 -39.70 -19.67 -17.36
N ILE A 185 -39.80 -18.38 -17.71
CA ILE A 185 -41.07 -17.66 -17.77
C ILE A 185 -41.82 -18.11 -19.05
N PRO A 186 -43.10 -18.53 -18.96
CA PRO A 186 -43.85 -18.94 -20.15
C PRO A 186 -44.03 -17.81 -21.17
N ASP A 187 -43.75 -18.11 -22.44
CA ASP A 187 -43.82 -17.16 -23.57
C ASP A 187 -45.26 -16.74 -23.94
N ASP A 188 -46.29 -17.39 -23.39
CA ASP A 188 -47.71 -17.17 -23.69
C ASP A 188 -48.46 -16.37 -22.61
N LEU A 189 -47.75 -15.86 -21.60
CA LEU A 189 -48.34 -15.01 -20.58
C LEU A 189 -48.87 -13.69 -21.15
N ALA A 190 -49.95 -13.19 -20.55
CA ALA A 190 -50.35 -11.81 -20.81
C ALA A 190 -49.23 -10.86 -20.34
N PRO A 191 -49.05 -9.70 -20.97
CA PRO A 191 -47.91 -8.81 -20.67
C PRO A 191 -47.78 -8.47 -19.18
N ALA A 192 -48.90 -8.16 -18.51
CA ALA A 192 -48.87 -7.84 -17.08
C ALA A 192 -48.50 -9.02 -16.18
N ASP A 193 -48.92 -10.25 -16.51
CA ASP A 193 -48.51 -11.45 -15.78
C ASP A 193 -47.01 -11.71 -15.95
N PHE A 194 -46.47 -11.50 -17.16
CA PHE A 194 -45.03 -11.59 -17.41
C PHE A 194 -44.26 -10.59 -16.55
N TRP A 195 -44.64 -9.31 -16.59
CA TRP A 195 -43.97 -8.26 -15.82
C TRP A 195 -44.15 -8.41 -14.31
N ALA A 196 -45.24 -9.02 -13.84
CA ALA A 196 -45.40 -9.39 -12.44
C ALA A 196 -44.36 -10.43 -11.98
N GLN A 197 -44.03 -11.42 -12.82
CA GLN A 197 -42.94 -12.36 -12.54
C GLN A 197 -41.58 -11.65 -12.48
N ILE A 198 -41.35 -10.65 -13.34
CA ILE A 198 -40.13 -9.83 -13.30
C ILE A 198 -40.04 -9.01 -12.00
N ILE A 199 -41.15 -8.44 -11.51
CA ILE A 199 -41.18 -7.73 -10.22
C ILE A 199 -40.83 -8.68 -9.07
N VAL A 200 -41.38 -9.89 -9.07
CA VAL A 200 -41.03 -10.92 -8.07
C VAL A 200 -39.57 -11.33 -8.21
N MET A 201 -39.05 -11.45 -9.43
CA MET A 201 -37.64 -11.76 -9.64
C MET A 201 -36.73 -10.65 -9.10
N ASN A 202 -37.05 -9.38 -9.40
CA ASN A 202 -36.36 -8.20 -8.87
C ASN A 202 -36.32 -8.21 -7.34
N SER A 203 -37.39 -8.65 -6.66
CA SER A 203 -37.44 -8.69 -5.20
C SER A 203 -36.43 -9.67 -4.58
N THR A 204 -36.01 -10.69 -5.33
CA THR A 204 -35.12 -11.77 -4.86
C THR A 204 -33.64 -11.56 -5.21
N GLY A 205 -33.32 -10.64 -6.11
CA GLY A 205 -31.97 -10.41 -6.62
C GLY A 205 -31.25 -9.26 -5.94
N THR A 206 -29.96 -9.44 -5.65
CA THR A 206 -29.09 -8.40 -5.11
C THR A 206 -28.18 -7.74 -6.16
N GLU A 207 -28.09 -8.28 -7.38
CA GLU A 207 -27.07 -7.87 -8.37
C GLU A 207 -27.62 -7.43 -9.73
N ARG A 208 -28.83 -7.85 -10.11
CA ARG A 208 -29.45 -7.50 -11.40
C ARG A 208 -30.94 -7.27 -11.25
N PHE A 209 -31.43 -6.20 -11.87
CA PHE A 209 -32.83 -5.82 -11.85
C PHE A 209 -33.28 -5.35 -13.23
N THR A 210 -34.48 -5.72 -13.63
CA THR A 210 -35.05 -5.30 -14.91
C THR A 210 -36.03 -4.16 -14.66
N PRO A 211 -35.83 -2.98 -15.28
CA PRO A 211 -36.83 -1.92 -15.26
C PRO A 211 -38.12 -2.34 -15.94
N ILE A 212 -39.24 -1.95 -15.34
CA ILE A 212 -40.58 -2.30 -15.79
C ILE A 212 -41.14 -1.15 -16.65
N PRO A 213 -41.65 -1.39 -17.87
CA PRO A 213 -42.25 -0.35 -18.69
C PRO A 213 -43.40 0.35 -17.97
N GLU A 214 -43.47 1.69 -18.06
CA GLU A 214 -44.51 2.49 -17.41
C GLU A 214 -45.93 2.02 -17.78
N GLU A 215 -46.15 1.65 -19.04
CA GLU A 215 -47.46 1.28 -19.58
C GLU A 215 -48.08 0.05 -18.90
N VAL A 216 -47.26 -0.84 -18.34
CA VAL A 216 -47.69 -2.11 -17.73
C VAL A 216 -47.46 -2.16 -16.23
N PHE A 217 -46.75 -1.17 -15.66
CA PHE A 217 -46.29 -1.20 -14.28
C PHE A 217 -47.41 -1.35 -13.26
N ASP A 218 -48.44 -0.51 -13.31
CA ASP A 218 -49.53 -0.53 -12.31
C ASP A 218 -50.25 -1.89 -12.26
N GLU A 219 -50.50 -2.47 -13.42
CA GLU A 219 -51.17 -3.77 -13.53
C GLU A 219 -50.25 -4.92 -13.09
N ALA A 220 -48.97 -4.86 -13.46
CA ALA A 220 -47.96 -5.83 -13.02
C ALA A 220 -47.77 -5.80 -11.50
N VAL A 221 -47.74 -4.61 -10.88
CA VAL A 221 -47.67 -4.44 -9.42
C VAL A 221 -48.88 -5.07 -8.75
N ARG A 222 -50.09 -4.85 -9.27
CA ARG A 222 -51.32 -5.45 -8.73
C ARG A 222 -51.27 -6.97 -8.72
N LEU A 223 -50.67 -7.58 -9.74
CA LEU A 223 -50.50 -9.03 -9.87
C LEU A 223 -49.34 -9.58 -9.06
N ALA A 224 -48.26 -8.81 -8.89
CA ALA A 224 -47.06 -9.21 -8.13
C ALA A 224 -47.26 -9.08 -6.61
N GLN A 225 -47.96 -8.05 -6.13
CA GLN A 225 -48.09 -7.75 -4.70
C GLN A 225 -48.56 -8.94 -3.83
N PRO A 226 -49.54 -9.77 -4.24
CA PRO A 226 -49.96 -10.93 -3.44
C PRO A 226 -48.90 -12.04 -3.32
N LEU A 227 -47.86 -12.01 -4.15
CA LEU A 227 -46.77 -12.99 -4.18
C LEU A 227 -45.58 -12.54 -3.30
N LEU A 228 -45.64 -11.31 -2.77
CA LEU A 228 -44.55 -10.67 -2.04
C LEU A 228 -44.89 -10.54 -0.55
N THR A 229 -43.85 -10.51 0.28
CA THR A 229 -43.98 -10.30 1.73
C THR A 229 -44.15 -8.83 2.09
N ASP A 230 -43.48 -7.96 1.35
CA ASP A 230 -43.41 -6.53 1.63
C ASP A 230 -44.10 -5.73 0.51
N ASP A 231 -44.52 -4.51 0.84
CA ASP A 231 -45.23 -3.63 -0.09
C ASP A 231 -44.30 -3.08 -1.17
N ILE A 232 -44.80 -3.02 -2.41
CA ILE A 232 -44.14 -2.29 -3.49
C ILE A 232 -44.42 -0.81 -3.31
N LEU A 233 -43.36 -0.01 -3.21
CA LEU A 233 -43.44 1.44 -3.01
C LEU A 233 -42.92 2.16 -4.25
N VAL A 234 -43.59 3.24 -4.67
CA VAL A 234 -43.07 4.17 -5.67
C VAL A 234 -42.73 5.46 -4.97
N VAL A 235 -41.50 5.94 -5.16
CA VAL A 235 -40.99 7.11 -4.45
C VAL A 235 -40.35 8.11 -5.41
N ASP A 236 -40.22 9.34 -4.95
CA ASP A 236 -39.39 10.34 -5.59
C ASP A 236 -37.91 10.12 -5.25
N ILE A 237 -37.01 10.65 -6.08
CA ILE A 237 -35.56 10.56 -5.89
C ILE A 237 -35.11 11.14 -4.53
N MET A 238 -35.82 12.15 -4.00
CA MET A 238 -35.53 12.83 -2.73
C MET A 238 -36.22 12.19 -1.52
N SER A 239 -36.90 11.05 -1.68
CA SER A 239 -37.63 10.40 -0.59
C SER A 239 -36.72 9.88 0.53
N GLU A 240 -37.17 10.02 1.78
CA GLU A 240 -36.50 9.48 2.97
C GLU A 240 -36.72 7.96 3.17
N ILE A 241 -37.59 7.33 2.37
CA ILE A 241 -37.82 5.88 2.43
C ILE A 241 -36.51 5.15 2.12
N PRO A 242 -36.08 4.08 2.81
CA PRO A 242 -34.84 3.39 2.47
C PRO A 242 -34.84 2.74 1.07
N ASP A 243 -33.66 2.63 0.45
CA ASP A 243 -33.50 1.93 -0.83
C ASP A 243 -33.76 0.42 -0.67
N SER A 244 -34.48 -0.18 -1.62
CA SER A 244 -34.77 -1.62 -1.61
C SER A 244 -35.11 -2.15 -3.01
N SER A 245 -35.17 -3.48 -3.14
CA SER A 245 -35.61 -4.17 -4.36
C SER A 245 -37.12 -4.01 -4.65
N LEU A 246 -37.90 -3.54 -3.68
CA LEU A 246 -39.34 -3.31 -3.76
C LEU A 246 -39.73 -1.82 -3.73
N THR A 247 -38.75 -0.93 -3.54
CA THR A 247 -38.96 0.51 -3.67
C THR A 247 -38.49 0.93 -5.05
N TYR A 248 -39.38 1.53 -5.83
CA TYR A 248 -39.19 1.89 -7.23
C TYR A 248 -39.14 3.40 -7.41
N ILE A 249 -38.35 3.84 -8.38
CA ILE A 249 -38.37 5.21 -8.91
C ILE A 249 -38.69 5.18 -10.40
N ARG A 250 -39.39 6.21 -10.85
CA ARG A 250 -39.68 6.44 -12.26
C ARG A 250 -38.51 7.16 -12.92
N PHE A 251 -38.15 6.76 -14.14
CA PHE A 251 -37.15 7.46 -14.94
C PHE A 251 -37.46 7.36 -16.44
N ALA A 252 -36.91 8.28 -17.22
CA ALA A 252 -36.89 8.22 -18.68
C ALA A 252 -35.54 7.66 -19.14
N ALA A 253 -35.57 6.61 -19.97
CA ALA A 253 -34.38 6.05 -20.59
C ALA A 253 -33.91 6.91 -21.78
N GLU A 254 -32.74 6.58 -22.30
CA GLU A 254 -32.04 7.31 -23.37
C GLU A 254 -32.78 7.24 -24.72
N ASP A 255 -33.67 6.26 -24.88
CA ASP A 255 -34.57 6.15 -26.03
C ASP A 255 -35.87 6.99 -25.86
N GLY A 256 -36.04 7.66 -24.72
CA GLY A 256 -37.20 8.49 -24.38
C GLY A 256 -38.37 7.70 -23.78
N ASN A 257 -38.28 6.38 -23.69
CA ASN A 257 -39.29 5.55 -23.03
C ASN A 257 -39.17 5.66 -21.51
N ARG A 258 -40.28 5.43 -20.81
CA ARG A 258 -40.36 5.57 -19.35
C ARG A 258 -40.50 4.22 -18.68
N TYR A 259 -39.79 4.08 -17.58
CA TYR A 259 -39.70 2.83 -16.82
C TYR A 259 -39.73 3.12 -15.32
N TYR A 260 -40.11 2.09 -14.56
CA TYR A 260 -39.91 2.03 -13.13
C TYR A 260 -38.79 1.05 -12.82
N ARG A 261 -37.78 1.49 -12.07
CA ARG A 261 -36.69 0.61 -11.62
C ARG A 261 -36.66 0.51 -10.10
N PRO A 262 -36.22 -0.63 -9.54
CA PRO A 262 -35.87 -0.72 -8.12
C PRO A 262 -34.78 0.28 -7.71
N THR A 263 -34.74 0.60 -6.43
CA THR A 263 -33.79 1.55 -5.83
C THR A 263 -32.59 0.88 -5.18
N VAL A 264 -32.57 -0.46 -5.14
CA VAL A 264 -31.38 -1.23 -4.75
C VAL A 264 -30.18 -0.80 -5.61
N GLY A 265 -29.07 -0.46 -4.97
CA GLY A 265 -27.90 0.13 -5.64
C GLY A 265 -27.89 1.67 -5.71
N GLY A 266 -28.88 2.34 -5.12
CA GLY A 266 -28.89 3.79 -4.89
C GLY A 266 -29.86 4.56 -5.80
N ARG A 267 -30.62 5.50 -5.22
CA ARG A 267 -31.43 6.49 -5.98
C ARG A 267 -30.61 7.56 -6.69
N LEU A 268 -29.63 8.13 -5.98
CA LEU A 268 -28.76 9.22 -6.43
C LEU A 268 -27.45 8.73 -7.07
N ASN A 269 -27.33 7.42 -7.30
CA ASN A 269 -26.14 6.91 -7.96
C ASN A 269 -26.10 7.55 -9.35
N ASN A 270 -25.08 8.38 -9.60
CA ASN A 270 -24.93 9.22 -10.78
C ASN A 270 -24.62 8.35 -12.01
N GLN A 271 -25.63 7.59 -12.44
CA GLN A 271 -25.68 6.66 -13.57
C GLN A 271 -25.42 5.21 -13.18
N PRO A 272 -26.47 4.46 -12.78
CA PRO A 272 -26.41 3.02 -12.89
C PRO A 272 -26.38 2.72 -14.36
N ASP A 273 -25.37 1.97 -14.78
CA ASP A 273 -25.36 1.19 -16.01
C ASP A 273 -26.46 0.13 -15.91
N TRP A 274 -27.71 0.59 -15.90
CA TRP A 274 -28.89 -0.22 -15.67
C TRP A 274 -29.05 -1.21 -16.82
N MET A 275 -28.51 -0.87 -18.01
CA MET A 275 -28.40 -1.77 -19.14
C MET A 275 -27.53 -3.00 -18.81
N ASN A 276 -26.35 -2.81 -18.21
CA ASN A 276 -25.51 -3.94 -17.78
C ASN A 276 -26.04 -4.67 -16.54
N GLN A 277 -26.91 -4.02 -15.76
CA GLN A 277 -27.56 -4.60 -14.59
C GLN A 277 -28.95 -5.19 -14.89
N SER A 278 -29.45 -5.07 -16.12
CA SER A 278 -30.77 -5.57 -16.51
C SER A 278 -30.70 -6.97 -17.12
N GLU A 279 -31.68 -7.81 -16.75
CA GLU A 279 -31.82 -9.14 -17.34
C GLU A 279 -32.56 -9.09 -18.69
N LEU A 280 -33.35 -8.05 -18.93
CA LEU A 280 -34.06 -7.80 -20.19
C LEU A 280 -33.81 -6.37 -20.65
N ILE A 281 -33.24 -6.23 -21.84
CA ILE A 281 -32.91 -4.93 -22.43
C ILE A 281 -33.81 -4.72 -23.65
N PRO A 282 -34.63 -3.66 -23.71
CA PRO A 282 -35.40 -3.33 -24.92
C PRO A 282 -34.49 -3.19 -26.14
N GLN A 283 -34.95 -3.55 -27.34
CA GLN A 283 -34.15 -3.50 -28.57
C GLN A 283 -33.48 -2.13 -28.80
N THR A 284 -34.23 -1.05 -28.60
CA THR A 284 -33.73 0.34 -28.72
C THR A 284 -32.52 0.58 -27.84
N MET A 285 -32.61 0.17 -26.57
CA MET A 285 -31.54 0.28 -25.59
C MET A 285 -30.39 -0.70 -25.86
N PHE A 286 -30.70 -1.91 -26.32
CA PHE A 286 -29.69 -2.91 -26.66
C PHE A 286 -28.85 -2.48 -27.87
N ASP A 287 -29.46 -1.86 -28.88
CA ASP A 287 -28.73 -1.31 -30.03
C ASP A 287 -27.82 -0.14 -29.61
N ILE A 288 -28.25 0.71 -28.67
CA ILE A 288 -27.40 1.75 -28.05
C ILE A 288 -26.23 1.10 -27.30
N LEU A 289 -26.49 0.10 -26.46
CA LEU A 289 -25.47 -0.62 -25.70
C LEU A 289 -24.38 -1.22 -26.62
N ILE A 290 -24.78 -1.92 -27.68
CA ILE A 290 -23.84 -2.53 -28.64
C ILE A 290 -23.06 -1.45 -29.40
N PHE A 291 -23.71 -0.36 -29.79
CA PHE A 291 -23.06 0.76 -30.48
C PHE A 291 -22.01 1.43 -29.60
N GLU A 292 -22.36 1.78 -28.36
CA GLU A 292 -21.46 2.40 -27.40
C GLU A 292 -20.31 1.47 -27.01
N ASN A 293 -20.58 0.18 -26.75
CA ASN A 293 -19.53 -0.82 -26.50
C ASN A 293 -18.55 -0.91 -27.68
N THR A 294 -19.04 -0.90 -28.91
CA THR A 294 -18.20 -0.91 -30.12
C THR A 294 -17.37 0.37 -30.25
N ARG A 295 -17.95 1.53 -29.95
CA ARG A 295 -17.26 2.84 -29.97
C ARG A 295 -16.14 2.85 -28.94
N LEU A 296 -16.44 2.50 -27.69
CA LEU A 296 -15.48 2.44 -26.59
C LEU A 296 -14.32 1.49 -26.90
N HIS A 297 -14.59 0.31 -27.45
CA HIS A 297 -13.53 -0.62 -27.88
C HIS A 297 -12.65 -0.08 -29.00
N ARG A 298 -13.22 0.69 -29.94
CA ARG A 298 -12.44 1.35 -30.99
C ARG A 298 -11.52 2.40 -30.41
N GLU A 299 -12.05 3.28 -29.56
CA GLU A 299 -11.28 4.36 -28.93
C GLU A 299 -10.20 3.82 -27.98
N ALA A 300 -10.53 2.78 -27.22
CA ALA A 300 -9.60 2.04 -26.39
C ALA A 300 -8.45 1.47 -27.24
N ARG A 301 -8.77 0.79 -28.34
CA ARG A 301 -7.77 0.25 -29.27
C ARG A 301 -6.88 1.35 -29.88
N GLU A 302 -7.45 2.46 -30.31
CA GLU A 302 -6.69 3.59 -30.85
C GLU A 302 -5.74 4.19 -29.79
N ARG A 303 -6.19 4.30 -28.53
CA ARG A 303 -5.34 4.71 -27.40
C ARG A 303 -4.19 3.72 -27.18
N THR A 304 -4.48 2.42 -27.11
CA THR A 304 -3.47 1.37 -26.98
C THR A 304 -2.46 1.39 -28.11
N GLU A 305 -2.90 1.53 -29.36
CA GLU A 305 -2.01 1.58 -30.53
C GLU A 305 -1.09 2.83 -30.49
N LYS A 306 -1.61 3.98 -30.05
CA LYS A 306 -0.80 5.19 -29.82
C LYS A 306 0.26 4.98 -28.75
N VAL A 307 -0.11 4.46 -27.57
CA VAL A 307 0.81 4.20 -26.46
C VAL A 307 1.89 3.17 -26.87
N ARG A 308 1.47 2.10 -27.57
CA ARG A 308 2.38 1.07 -28.08
C ARG A 308 3.39 1.63 -29.09
N ALA A 309 2.99 2.59 -29.92
CA ALA A 309 3.88 3.24 -30.89
C ALA A 309 4.96 4.12 -30.22
N ILE A 310 4.66 4.69 -29.05
CA ILE A 310 5.61 5.49 -28.26
C ILE A 310 6.68 4.58 -27.63
N GLY A 311 6.25 3.44 -27.07
CA GLY A 311 7.11 2.48 -26.38
C GLY A 311 7.37 2.84 -24.91
N ALA A 312 7.64 1.82 -24.08
CA ALA A 312 7.72 1.94 -22.62
C ALA A 312 8.64 3.06 -22.13
N LEU A 313 9.88 3.11 -22.64
CA LEU A 313 10.86 4.10 -22.21
C LEU A 313 10.44 5.54 -22.53
N ASN A 314 9.88 5.76 -23.72
CA ASN A 314 9.43 7.10 -24.11
C ASN A 314 8.17 7.50 -23.36
N TYR A 315 7.28 6.55 -23.07
CA TYR A 315 6.09 6.79 -22.25
C TYR A 315 6.47 7.19 -20.81
N HIS A 316 7.41 6.47 -20.19
CA HIS A 316 8.00 6.83 -18.90
C HIS A 316 8.56 8.25 -18.92
N ASN A 317 9.39 8.58 -19.92
CA ASN A 317 9.99 9.93 -20.03
C ASN A 317 8.94 11.03 -20.27
N GLN A 318 7.89 10.73 -21.03
CA GLN A 318 6.78 11.66 -21.24
C GLN A 318 6.07 11.97 -19.93
N LEU A 319 5.63 10.95 -19.19
CA LEU A 319 4.99 11.11 -17.88
C LEU A 319 5.90 11.86 -16.89
N ARG A 320 7.19 11.53 -16.89
CA ARG A 320 8.18 12.20 -16.05
C ARG A 320 8.26 13.69 -16.34
N ASN A 321 8.31 14.07 -17.61
CA ASN A 321 8.41 15.46 -18.01
C ASN A 321 7.12 16.23 -17.68
N GLU A 322 5.96 15.64 -17.97
CA GLU A 322 4.65 16.24 -17.65
C GLU A 322 4.49 16.45 -16.13
N TYR A 323 4.88 15.47 -15.32
CA TYR A 323 4.86 15.54 -13.86
C TYR A 323 5.74 16.66 -13.32
N VAL A 324 6.99 16.72 -13.78
CA VAL A 324 7.95 17.75 -13.36
C VAL A 324 7.49 19.14 -13.78
N GLU A 325 7.00 19.30 -15.02
CA GLU A 325 6.53 20.59 -15.54
C GLU A 325 5.33 21.12 -14.72
N LYS A 326 4.35 20.26 -14.45
CA LYS A 326 3.14 20.63 -13.68
C LYS A 326 3.48 21.05 -12.24
N LEU A 327 4.26 20.26 -11.52
CA LEU A 327 4.65 20.59 -10.13
C LEU A 327 5.59 21.79 -10.06
N GLN A 328 6.49 21.96 -11.03
CA GLN A 328 7.34 23.14 -11.11
C GLN A 328 6.50 24.41 -11.36
N ALA A 329 5.50 24.35 -12.24
CA ALA A 329 4.61 25.47 -12.50
C ALA A 329 3.83 25.91 -11.25
N LEU A 330 3.32 24.95 -10.46
CA LEU A 330 2.67 25.25 -9.16
C LEU A 330 3.65 25.88 -8.18
N SER A 331 4.86 25.33 -8.07
CA SER A 331 5.91 25.86 -7.20
C SER A 331 6.28 27.30 -7.57
N ASP A 332 6.37 27.60 -8.86
CA ASP A 332 6.65 28.94 -9.40
C ASP A 332 5.51 29.94 -9.14
N GLN A 333 4.26 29.46 -9.08
CA GLN A 333 3.09 30.24 -8.65
C GLN A 333 3.04 30.44 -7.12
N GLY A 334 3.96 29.82 -6.37
CA GLY A 334 4.03 29.91 -4.93
C GLY A 334 3.23 28.84 -4.19
N ILE A 335 2.64 27.87 -4.90
CA ILE A 335 1.93 26.70 -4.34
C ILE A 335 2.94 25.55 -4.22
N ARG A 336 3.39 25.26 -3.00
CA ARG A 336 4.44 24.27 -2.76
C ARG A 336 4.29 23.56 -1.42
N ILE A 337 4.92 22.40 -1.32
CA ILE A 337 5.13 21.70 -0.06
C ILE A 337 6.17 22.48 0.76
N THR A 338 5.85 22.76 2.02
CA THR A 338 6.72 23.50 2.94
C THR A 338 7.33 22.61 4.01
N SER A 339 6.67 21.51 4.33
CA SER A 339 7.09 20.53 5.33
C SER A 339 6.42 19.19 5.07
N TYR A 340 6.97 18.12 5.64
CA TYR A 340 6.34 16.81 5.61
C TYR A 340 6.59 16.05 6.92
N SER A 341 5.70 15.09 7.21
CA SER A 341 5.90 14.08 8.24
C SER A 341 5.42 12.73 7.75
N VAL A 342 6.22 11.69 7.97
CA VAL A 342 5.87 10.31 7.65
C VAL A 342 5.26 9.66 8.88
N GLY A 343 4.04 9.17 8.76
CA GLY A 343 3.32 8.48 9.82
C GLY A 343 3.88 7.09 10.11
N SER A 344 3.36 6.47 11.18
CA SER A 344 3.67 5.07 11.50
C SER A 344 3.04 4.14 10.44
N PRO A 345 3.75 3.11 9.96
CA PRO A 345 3.17 2.13 9.06
C PRO A 345 2.07 1.33 9.79
N TYR A 346 1.04 0.90 9.06
CA TYR A 346 -0.07 0.11 9.58
C TYR A 346 -0.61 -0.83 8.50
N ARG A 347 -1.32 -1.89 8.91
CA ARG A 347 -2.16 -2.72 8.04
C ARG A 347 -3.61 -2.25 8.17
N PHE A 348 -4.41 -2.37 7.10
CA PHE A 348 -5.86 -2.20 7.25
C PHE A 348 -6.38 -3.32 8.15
N ASP A 349 -6.89 -2.97 9.32
CA ASP A 349 -7.76 -3.85 10.12
C ASP A 349 -9.18 -3.78 9.51
N GLU A 350 -10.05 -4.73 9.85
CA GLU A 350 -11.41 -5.06 9.31
C GLU A 350 -12.47 -3.91 9.34
N SER A 351 -12.05 -2.65 9.29
CA SER A 351 -12.87 -1.44 9.41
C SER A 351 -13.40 -0.91 8.08
N PHE A 352 -12.91 -1.43 6.94
CA PHE A 352 -13.43 -1.17 5.59
C PHE A 352 -13.88 -2.48 4.93
N PRO A 353 -15.01 -3.08 5.39
CA PRO A 353 -15.52 -4.34 4.87
C PRO A 353 -15.95 -4.29 3.39
N GLU A 354 -15.99 -3.10 2.78
CA GLU A 354 -16.33 -2.90 1.37
C GLU A 354 -15.19 -3.28 0.40
N LEU A 355 -13.98 -3.51 0.91
CA LEU A 355 -12.84 -3.99 0.11
C LEU A 355 -12.69 -5.53 0.15
N ASP A 356 -13.45 -6.22 1.00
CA ASP A 356 -13.46 -7.68 1.13
C ASP A 356 -14.31 -8.35 0.03
N GLY A 357 -13.92 -8.15 -1.23
CA GLY A 357 -14.61 -8.71 -2.39
C GLY A 357 -13.73 -9.46 -3.38
N SER A 358 -12.43 -9.15 -3.44
CA SER A 358 -11.57 -9.69 -4.51
C SER A 358 -10.16 -10.00 -4.05
N SER A 359 -9.84 -11.30 -4.09
CA SER A 359 -8.49 -11.88 -4.18
C SER A 359 -7.61 -11.88 -2.91
N SER A 360 -8.09 -12.50 -1.85
CA SER A 360 -7.31 -12.84 -0.65
C SER A 360 -6.28 -13.99 -0.84
N SER A 361 -5.53 -14.05 -1.93
CA SER A 361 -4.51 -15.11 -2.09
C SER A 361 -3.21 -14.78 -2.80
N ALA A 362 -2.99 -13.54 -3.29
CA ALA A 362 -1.74 -13.20 -3.99
C ALA A 362 -0.84 -12.18 -3.28
N PHE A 363 -1.34 -11.40 -2.34
CA PHE A 363 -0.56 -10.37 -1.64
C PHE A 363 -0.62 -10.61 -0.14
N GLN A 364 0.54 -10.85 0.47
CA GLN A 364 0.72 -10.81 1.93
C GLN A 364 0.28 -9.43 2.43
N ASP A 365 -0.52 -9.36 3.50
CA ASP A 365 -1.06 -8.12 4.10
C ASP A 365 -0.16 -6.88 3.90
N PRO A 366 -0.51 -5.96 2.99
CA PRO A 366 0.37 -4.87 2.66
C PRO A 366 0.44 -3.83 3.78
N TRP A 367 1.63 -3.23 3.93
CA TRP A 367 1.84 -2.11 4.83
C TRP A 367 1.51 -0.80 4.13
N PHE A 368 0.76 0.05 4.83
CA PHE A 368 0.40 1.39 4.41
C PHE A 368 1.10 2.42 5.28
N VAL A 369 1.39 3.58 4.70
CA VAL A 369 2.01 4.71 5.38
C VAL A 369 1.27 5.98 4.95
N THR A 370 0.85 6.79 5.91
CA THR A 370 0.30 8.11 5.62
C THR A 370 1.40 9.16 5.72
N ILE A 371 1.56 9.95 4.67
CA ILE A 371 2.44 11.11 4.62
C ILE A 371 1.56 12.34 4.81
N SER A 372 1.94 13.25 5.71
CA SER A 372 1.28 14.55 5.86
C SER A 372 2.19 15.64 5.35
N PHE A 373 1.71 16.44 4.40
CA PHE A 373 2.41 17.58 3.80
C PHE A 373 1.79 18.88 4.28
N GLY A 374 2.61 19.80 4.79
CA GLY A 374 2.21 21.20 4.95
C GLY A 374 2.38 21.95 3.64
N THR A 375 1.45 22.85 3.33
CA THR A 375 1.45 23.63 2.09
C THR A 375 1.89 25.07 2.35
N SER A 376 2.14 25.83 1.28
CA SER A 376 2.36 27.28 1.34
C SER A 376 1.07 28.10 1.30
N ALA A 377 -0.08 27.47 1.01
CA ALA A 377 -1.37 28.14 0.92
C ALA A 377 -1.91 28.53 2.31
N SER A 378 -1.70 27.68 3.32
CA SER A 378 -2.00 27.99 4.72
C SER A 378 -1.13 27.18 5.69
N ASP A 379 -0.72 27.81 6.80
CA ASP A 379 0.00 27.14 7.89
C ASP A 379 -0.84 26.05 8.61
N THR A 380 -2.16 26.04 8.40
CA THR A 380 -3.08 25.05 8.99
C THR A 380 -3.52 23.97 8.01
N GLU A 381 -3.24 24.16 6.72
CA GLU A 381 -3.63 23.21 5.68
C GLU A 381 -2.65 22.04 5.64
N VAL A 382 -3.20 20.83 5.58
CA VAL A 382 -2.45 19.59 5.52
C VAL A 382 -3.03 18.73 4.41
N ILE A 383 -2.16 18.28 3.52
CA ILE A 383 -2.45 17.23 2.55
C ILE A 383 -1.96 15.91 3.14
N SER A 384 -2.87 14.99 3.38
CA SER A 384 -2.58 13.61 3.77
C SER A 384 -2.59 12.72 2.53
N MET A 385 -1.51 12.00 2.30
CA MET A 385 -1.35 11.04 1.20
C MET A 385 -1.09 9.66 1.80
N THR A 386 -1.97 8.70 1.55
CA THR A 386 -1.78 7.31 1.97
C THR A 386 -1.10 6.55 0.84
N VAL A 387 0.02 5.91 1.15
CA VAL A 387 0.80 5.16 0.19
C VAL A 387 1.05 3.73 0.65
N GLN A 388 1.27 2.86 -0.33
CA GLN A 388 1.74 1.50 -0.16
C GLN A 388 3.06 1.34 -0.93
N VAL A 389 3.98 0.53 -0.41
CA VAL A 389 5.19 0.15 -1.16
C VAL A 389 5.04 -1.25 -1.74
N ILE A 390 5.33 -1.39 -3.03
CA ILE A 390 5.36 -2.67 -3.72
C ILE A 390 6.73 -2.80 -4.39
N GLY A 391 7.53 -3.77 -3.91
CA GLY A 391 8.92 -3.88 -4.32
C GLY A 391 9.72 -2.65 -3.89
N ASN A 392 10.14 -1.81 -4.84
CA ASN A 392 10.87 -0.57 -4.57
C ASN A 392 10.12 0.67 -5.09
N LYS A 393 8.80 0.55 -5.25
CA LYS A 393 7.93 1.55 -5.84
C LYS A 393 6.85 1.98 -4.87
N VAL A 394 6.51 3.27 -4.89
CA VAL A 394 5.45 3.89 -4.13
C VAL A 394 4.18 3.89 -4.96
N ASN A 395 3.13 3.33 -4.39
CA ASN A 395 1.79 3.33 -4.93
C ASN A 395 0.90 4.23 -4.07
N VAL A 396 0.26 5.22 -4.68
CA VAL A 396 -0.60 6.16 -3.96
C VAL A 396 -2.01 5.60 -3.93
N ILE A 397 -2.56 5.47 -2.73
CA ILE A 397 -3.85 4.81 -2.49
C ILE A 397 -4.97 5.84 -2.37
N ASP A 398 -4.71 6.92 -1.62
CA ASP A 398 -5.72 7.90 -1.28
C ASP A 398 -5.09 9.26 -0.93
N PHE A 399 -5.89 10.32 -1.06
CA PHE A 399 -5.56 11.69 -0.70
C PHE A 399 -6.69 12.34 0.10
N TYR A 400 -6.31 13.12 1.09
CA TYR A 400 -7.22 13.99 1.83
C TYR A 400 -6.58 15.36 2.02
N THR A 401 -7.32 16.43 1.79
CA THR A 401 -6.88 17.80 2.11
C THR A 401 -7.83 18.45 3.10
N SER A 402 -7.29 19.20 4.06
CA SER A 402 -8.06 20.00 5.01
C SER A 402 -8.35 21.44 4.51
N GLY A 403 -7.87 21.79 3.32
CA GLY A 403 -8.03 23.12 2.72
C GLY A 403 -8.21 23.08 1.20
N ASP A 404 -8.14 24.24 0.57
CA ASP A 404 -8.54 24.45 -0.83
C ASP A 404 -7.43 24.14 -1.86
N SER A 405 -6.30 23.54 -1.47
CA SER A 405 -5.19 23.18 -2.39
C SER A 405 -5.48 21.94 -3.24
N GLU A 406 -6.69 21.81 -3.77
CA GLU A 406 -7.11 20.68 -4.60
C GLU A 406 -6.17 20.48 -5.81
N GLU A 407 -5.78 21.57 -6.46
CA GLU A 407 -4.86 21.54 -7.61
C GLU A 407 -3.51 20.91 -7.27
N LEU A 408 -2.96 21.18 -6.07
CA LEU A 408 -1.72 20.55 -5.62
C LEU A 408 -1.94 19.05 -5.37
N VAL A 409 -3.05 18.66 -4.73
CA VAL A 409 -3.38 17.25 -4.48
C VAL A 409 -3.43 16.46 -5.78
N TYR A 410 -4.09 16.99 -6.81
CA TYR A 410 -4.12 16.37 -8.13
C TYR A 410 -2.71 16.16 -8.65
N MET A 411 -1.83 17.16 -8.63
CA MET A 411 -0.51 17.06 -9.25
C MET A 411 0.52 16.20 -8.49
N LEU A 412 0.23 15.73 -7.27
CA LEU A 412 1.19 14.93 -6.49
C LEU A 412 1.38 13.49 -7.01
N THR A 413 0.48 13.01 -7.87
CA THR A 413 0.63 11.76 -8.62
C THR A 413 0.81 12.06 -10.12
N PRO A 414 1.63 11.29 -10.86
CA PRO A 414 1.73 11.42 -12.31
C PRO A 414 0.58 10.72 -13.06
N PHE A 415 -0.29 10.00 -12.35
CA PHE A 415 -1.33 9.17 -12.96
C PHE A 415 -2.71 9.81 -12.83
N HIS A 416 -3.07 10.58 -13.86
CA HIS A 416 -4.41 11.17 -14.01
C HIS A 416 -5.17 10.41 -15.09
N TYR A 417 -6.42 10.04 -14.80
CA TYR A 417 -7.36 9.63 -15.84
C TYR A 417 -8.21 10.85 -16.23
N LEU A 418 -8.07 11.29 -17.49
CA LEU A 418 -9.03 12.20 -18.10
C LEU A 418 -10.35 11.44 -18.27
N SER A 419 -11.36 11.77 -17.45
CA SER A 419 -12.73 11.39 -17.83
C SER A 419 -13.17 12.22 -19.03
N ASP A 420 -14.01 11.65 -19.89
CA ASP A 420 -14.56 12.33 -21.07
C ASP A 420 -15.38 13.60 -20.71
N THR A 421 -15.69 13.81 -19.42
CA THR A 421 -16.35 15.02 -18.89
C THR A 421 -15.39 16.16 -18.53
N GLY A 422 -14.08 16.00 -18.75
CA GLY A 422 -13.08 17.02 -18.41
C GLY A 422 -12.80 17.16 -16.91
N THR A 423 -13.22 16.18 -16.12
CA THR A 423 -12.87 16.03 -14.70
C THR A 423 -11.72 15.04 -14.56
N ASP A 424 -10.62 15.47 -13.95
CA ASP A 424 -9.47 14.59 -13.67
C ASP A 424 -9.80 13.66 -12.50
N TYR A 425 -9.82 12.35 -12.73
CA TYR A 425 -9.91 11.35 -11.66
C TYR A 425 -8.52 10.78 -11.35
N PHE A 426 -8.25 10.54 -10.07
CA PHE A 426 -7.02 9.88 -9.63
C PHE A 426 -6.99 8.43 -10.13
N PHE A 427 -5.93 8.07 -10.85
CA PHE A 427 -5.69 6.68 -11.18
C PHE A 427 -5.04 6.00 -9.96
N CYS A 428 -5.85 5.34 -9.13
CA CYS A 428 -5.36 4.44 -8.10
C CYS A 428 -5.21 3.03 -8.71
N PRO A 429 -3.99 2.50 -8.89
CA PRO A 429 -3.75 1.15 -9.42
C PRO A 429 -4.54 0.03 -8.72
N ILE A 430 -4.92 0.25 -7.45
CA ILE A 430 -5.68 -0.72 -6.64
C ILE A 430 -7.19 -0.56 -6.80
N GLY A 431 -7.70 0.62 -7.17
CA GLY A 431 -9.13 0.83 -7.42
C GLY A 431 -9.70 -0.06 -8.54
N MET A 432 -8.85 -0.48 -9.49
CA MET A 432 -9.21 -1.42 -10.55
C MET A 432 -9.14 -2.91 -10.15
N LEU A 433 -8.53 -3.26 -9.01
CA LEU A 433 -8.60 -4.66 -8.51
C LEU A 433 -10.04 -5.05 -8.14
N ASN A 434 -10.92 -4.07 -7.90
CA ASN A 434 -12.30 -4.28 -7.47
C ASN A 434 -13.36 -3.81 -8.50
N ASN A 435 -12.97 -3.17 -9.60
CA ASN A 435 -13.95 -2.75 -10.62
C ASN A 435 -13.34 -2.67 -12.04
N PRO A 436 -13.53 -3.69 -12.89
CA PRO A 436 -12.94 -3.76 -14.23
C PRO A 436 -13.75 -3.03 -15.31
N TYR A 437 -14.75 -2.22 -14.96
CA TYR A 437 -15.65 -1.62 -15.94
C TYR A 437 -15.35 -0.13 -16.20
N PRO A 438 -15.20 0.30 -17.47
CA PRO A 438 -15.38 1.70 -17.81
C PRO A 438 -16.85 2.05 -17.58
N VAL A 439 -17.12 2.94 -16.63
CA VAL A 439 -18.46 3.48 -16.37
C VAL A 439 -18.96 4.16 -17.65
N ILE A 440 -19.94 3.55 -18.30
CA ILE A 440 -20.64 4.15 -19.44
C ILE A 440 -21.41 5.34 -18.89
N GLN A 441 -21.01 6.55 -19.26
CA GLN A 441 -21.72 7.73 -18.82
C GLN A 441 -22.93 8.03 -19.71
N SER A 442 -24.16 7.80 -19.23
CA SER A 442 -25.39 8.17 -19.93
C SER A 442 -26.25 9.15 -19.11
N VAL A 443 -26.66 10.26 -19.73
CA VAL A 443 -27.43 11.33 -19.06
C VAL A 443 -28.90 10.93 -18.99
N ILE A 444 -29.36 10.52 -17.80
CA ILE A 444 -30.80 10.33 -17.50
C ILE A 444 -31.39 11.68 -17.03
N GLN A 445 -32.50 12.11 -17.64
CA GLN A 445 -33.33 13.21 -17.14
C GLN A 445 -34.41 12.66 -16.20
N TYR A 446 -34.35 13.04 -14.93
CA TYR A 446 -35.42 12.74 -13.96
C TYR A 446 -36.57 13.73 -14.10
N ASP A 447 -37.80 13.25 -13.92
CA ASP A 447 -39.02 14.05 -14.03
C ASP A 447 -39.40 14.62 -12.66
N GLU A 448 -39.10 15.90 -12.42
CA GLU A 448 -39.43 16.62 -11.18
C GLU A 448 -40.96 16.88 -11.02
N SER A 449 -41.80 16.48 -11.98
CA SER A 449 -43.20 16.92 -12.03
C SER A 449 -44.19 16.12 -11.17
N ILE A 450 -43.73 15.26 -10.25
CA ILE A 450 -44.63 14.48 -9.35
C ILE A 450 -44.84 15.19 -7.99
N SER A 451 -44.42 16.47 -7.86
CA SER A 451 -44.56 17.24 -6.62
C SER A 451 -45.93 17.92 -6.40
N GLU A 452 -47.01 17.54 -7.09
CA GLU A 452 -48.34 18.11 -6.81
C GLU A 452 -49.29 17.06 -6.20
N GLU A 453 -49.28 17.09 -4.87
CA GLU A 453 -50.15 16.47 -3.85
C GLU A 453 -51.68 16.57 -4.07
N PRO A 454 -52.53 15.88 -3.26
CA PRO A 454 -52.23 15.29 -1.93
C PRO A 454 -52.55 13.81 -1.71
#